data_AF-A0A653SQZ1-F1
#
_entry.id   AF-A0A653SQZ1-F1
#
_cell.length_a   1.000
_cell.length_b   1.000
_cell.length_c   1.000
_cell.angle_alpha   90.00
_cell.angle_beta   90.00
_cell.angle_gamma   90.00
#
_symmetry.space_group_name_H-M   'P 1'
#
loop_
_entity.id
_entity.type
_entity.pdbx_description
1 polymer ?
#
loop_
_entity_poly.entity_id
_entity_poly.type
_entity_poly.pdbx_seq_one_letter_code
_entity_poly.pdbx_strand_id
1 'polypeptide(L)' 'MTIQQIATIEIPVTDIPRAVSWYEQILEMIVLHQSEEAAMLTFTHGEGPYFISSKQNTRNESTL' A
#
# COMPACT_ATOMS: atom_id res chain seq x y z
N MET A 1 28.93 -9.98 -4.04
CA MET A 1 27.54 -10.29 -4.46
C MET A 1 26.65 -9.35 -3.67
N THR A 2 25.94 -8.43 -4.32
CA THR A 2 25.06 -7.46 -3.65
C THR A 2 23.65 -8.04 -3.57
N ILE A 3 23.09 -8.09 -2.38
CA ILE A 3 21.68 -8.44 -2.17
C ILE A 3 20.87 -7.18 -2.48
N GLN A 4 19.92 -7.29 -3.41
CA GLN A 4 18.95 -6.23 -3.68
C GLN A 4 17.77 -6.40 -2.73
N GLN A 5 17.39 -5.31 -2.04
CA GLN A 5 16.21 -5.27 -1.19
C GLN A 5 15.06 -4.61 -1.94
N ILE A 6 13.84 -5.09 -1.69
CA ILE A 6 12.63 -4.40 -2.14
C ILE A 6 12.50 -3.14 -1.29
N ALA A 7 12.45 -1.97 -1.95
CA ALA A 7 12.32 -0.69 -1.27
C ALA A 7 10.86 -0.27 -1.07
N THR A 8 9.97 -0.59 -2.02
CA THR A 8 8.55 -0.19 -2.00
C THR A 8 7.70 -1.22 -2.74
N ILE A 9 6.46 -1.43 -2.27
CA ILE A 9 5.43 -2.23 -2.96
C ILE A 9 4.17 -1.38 -3.12
N GLU A 10 3.62 -1.30 -4.32
CA GLU A 10 2.31 -0.70 -4.55
C GLU A 10 1.23 -1.78 -4.55
N ILE A 11 0.21 -1.62 -3.71
CA ILE A 11 -0.92 -2.54 -3.58
C ILE A 11 -2.19 -1.81 -4.04
N PRO A 12 -2.81 -2.23 -5.16
CA PRO A 12 -4.05 -1.63 -5.60
C PRO A 12 -5.21 -2.05 -4.67
N VAL A 13 -5.94 -1.08 -4.14
CA VAL A 13 -7.08 -1.29 -3.23
C VAL A 13 -8.34 -0.59 -3.75
N THR A 14 -9.51 -1.09 -3.36
CA THR A 14 -10.80 -0.47 -3.73
C THR A 14 -11.27 0.56 -2.71
N ASP A 15 -10.82 0.45 -1.46
CA ASP A 15 -11.19 1.30 -0.34
C ASP A 15 -9.95 1.54 0.53
N ILE A 16 -9.41 2.76 0.47
CA ILE A 16 -8.16 3.14 1.16
C ILE A 16 -8.36 3.16 2.68
N PRO A 17 -9.35 3.87 3.26
CA PRO A 17 -9.58 3.85 4.70
C PRO A 17 -9.70 2.43 5.28
N ARG A 18 -10.41 1.55 4.58
CA ARG A 18 -10.57 0.16 5.03
C ARG A 18 -9.26 -0.63 4.96
N ALA A 19 -8.50 -0.50 3.88
CA ALA A 19 -7.22 -1.18 3.72
C ALA A 19 -6.20 -0.72 4.77
N VAL A 20 -6.09 0.60 4.97
CA VAL A 20 -5.23 1.20 5.99
C VAL A 20 -5.56 0.63 7.37
N SER A 21 -6.83 0.67 7.78
CA SER A 21 -7.25 0.14 9.08
C SER A 21 -6.89 -1.34 9.25
N TRP A 22 -6.99 -2.15 8.21
CA TRP A 22 -6.60 -3.55 8.26
C TRP A 22 -5.08 -3.71 8.42
N TYR A 23 -4.28 -2.96 7.64
CA TYR A 23 -2.81 -3.04 7.71
C TYR A 23 -2.27 -2.55 9.06
N GLU A 24 -2.85 -1.50 9.65
CA GLU A 24 -2.50 -1.05 11.00
C GLU A 24 -2.81 -2.12 12.06
N GLN A 25 -3.97 -2.77 11.97
CA GLN A 25 -4.42 -3.73 13.00
C GLN A 25 -3.75 -5.09 12.90
N ILE A 26 -3.58 -5.61 11.69
CA ILE A 26 -3.13 -7.00 11.48
C ILE A 26 -1.61 -7.09 11.33
N LEU A 27 -1.01 -6.09 10.67
CA LEU A 27 0.42 -6.07 10.39
C LEU A 27 1.18 -5.07 11.26
N GLU A 28 0.49 -4.38 12.17
CA GLU A 28 1.07 -3.37 13.06
C GLU A 28 1.87 -2.32 12.27
N MET A 29 1.36 -1.91 11.12
CA MET A 29 1.98 -0.89 10.29
C MET A 29 1.62 0.51 10.76
N ILE A 30 2.48 1.48 10.46
CA ILE A 30 2.27 2.91 10.72
C ILE A 30 1.92 3.60 9.41
N VAL A 31 0.89 4.45 9.44
CA VAL A 31 0.57 5.37 8.35
C VAL A 31 1.54 6.56 8.38
N LEU A 32 2.32 6.70 7.31
CA LEU A 32 3.21 7.84 7.13
C LEU A 32 2.50 9.00 6.41
N HIS A 33 1.65 8.66 5.44
CA HIS A 33 0.85 9.62 4.70
C HIS A 33 -0.45 8.99 4.22
N GLN A 34 -1.53 9.76 4.17
CA GLN A 34 -2.81 9.32 3.65
C GLN A 34 -3.54 10.47 2.97
N SER A 35 -4.08 10.19 1.79
CA SER A 35 -4.96 11.06 1.01
C SER A 35 -6.21 10.30 0.55
N GLU A 36 -7.08 10.97 -0.20
CA GLU A 36 -8.24 10.32 -0.82
C GLU A 36 -7.88 9.30 -1.92
N GLU A 37 -6.67 9.37 -2.46
CA GLU A 37 -6.22 8.59 -3.62
C GLU A 37 -5.14 7.56 -3.29
N ALA A 38 -4.38 7.76 -2.21
CA ALA A 38 -3.39 6.79 -1.76
C ALA A 38 -3.10 6.84 -0.25
N ALA A 39 -2.48 5.77 0.27
CA ALA A 39 -1.88 5.75 1.60
C ALA A 39 -0.50 5.10 1.55
N MET A 40 0.46 5.69 2.28
CA MET A 40 1.81 5.17 2.46
C MET A 40 1.96 4.63 3.88
N LEU A 41 2.34 3.36 3.99
CA LEU A 41 2.53 2.67 5.26
C LEU A 41 3.94 2.10 5.38
N THR A 42 4.42 1.96 6.61
CA THR A 42 5.69 1.27 6.93
C THR A 42 5.51 0.33 8.11
N PHE A 43 6.39 -0.65 8.29
CA PHE A 43 6.37 -1.51 9.47
C PHE A 43 6.93 -0.78 10.70
N THR A 44 6.35 -1.06 11.87
CA THR A 44 6.83 -0.59 13.18
C THR A 44 8.23 -1.11 13.54
N HIS A 45 8.62 -2.27 12.99
CA HIS A 45 9.85 -2.97 13.37
C HIS A 45 10.67 -3.34 12.12
N GLY A 46 11.84 -2.69 11.96
CA GLY A 46 12.84 -2.96 10.91
C GLY A 46 12.99 -1.85 9.86
N GLU A 47 14.11 -1.85 9.13
CA GLU A 47 14.28 -1.08 7.88
C GLU A 47 13.57 -1.85 6.75
N GLY A 48 12.24 -1.69 6.69
CA GLY A 48 11.37 -2.42 5.76
C GLY A 48 10.84 -1.57 4.60
N PRO A 49 10.28 -2.22 3.56
CA PRO A 49 9.75 -1.52 2.40
C PRO A 49 8.54 -0.64 2.74
N TYR A 50 8.37 0.44 1.98
CA TYR A 50 7.17 1.26 2.02
C TYR A 50 6.04 0.59 1.23
N PHE A 51 4.80 0.71 1.70
CA PHE A 51 3.63 0.18 1.01
C PHE A 51 2.74 1.31 0.57
N ILE A 52 2.45 1.39 -0.73
CA ILE A 52 1.55 2.40 -1.30
C ILE A 52 0.25 1.71 -1.68
N SER A 53 -0.82 1.99 -0.95
CA SER A 53 -2.16 1.54 -1.35
C SER A 53 -2.78 2.57 -2.28
N SER A 54 -3.08 2.21 -3.55
CA SER A 54 -3.66 3.13 -4.55
C SER A 54 -5.01 2.65 -5.06
N LYS A 55 -5.93 3.57 -5.38
CA LYS A 55 -7.25 3.20 -5.91
C LYS A 55 -7.14 2.46 -7.24
N GLN A 56 -7.86 1.34 -7.37
CA GLN A 56 -8.04 0.70 -8.68
C GLN A 56 -8.89 1.57 -9.61
N ASN A 57 -8.33 1.97 -10.75
CA ASN A 57 -9.11 2.53 -11.86
C ASN A 57 -9.70 1.37 -12.66
N THR A 58 -10.92 0.94 -12.34
CA THR A 58 -11.64 -0.06 -13.13
C THR A 58 -12.14 0.57 -14.43
N ARG A 59 -11.25 0.80 -15.39
CA ARG A 59 -11.64 0.96 -16.80
C ARG A 59 -11.79 -0.44 -17.39
N ASN A 60 -13.01 -0.96 -17.33
CA ASN A 60 -13.40 -2.13 -18.11
C ASN A 60 -13.44 -1.70 -19.58
N GLU A 61 -12.34 -1.90 -20.31
CA GLU A 61 -12.37 -1.87 -21.77
C GLU A 61 -13.06 -3.15 -22.25
N SER A 62 -14.40 -3.10 -22.25
CA SER A 62 -15.25 -4.03 -22.97
C SER A 62 -15.72 -3.33 -24.25
N THR A 63 -14.93 -3.44 -25.30
CA THR A 63 -15.40 -3.21 -26.67
C THR A 63 -14.92 -4.40 -27.50
N LEU A 64 -15.83 -5.34 -27.73
CA LEU A 64 -15.75 -6.31 -28.83
C LEU A 64 -16.04 -5.60 -30.14
#